data_AF-A0A6A5F298-F1
#
_entry.id   AF-A0A6A5F298-F1
#
_cell.length_a   1.000
_cell.length_b   1.000
_cell.length_c   1.000
_cell.angle_alpha   90.00
_cell.angle_beta   90.00
_cell.angle_gamma   90.00
#
_symmetry.space_group_name_H-M   'P 1'
#
loop_
_entity.id
_entity.type
_entity.pdbx_description
1 polymer ?
#
loop_
_entity_poly.entity_id
_entity_poly.type
_entity_poly.pdbx_seq_one_letter_code
_entity_poly.pdbx_strand_id
1 'polypeptide(L)' 'MSILDIGLPTGFTVNTADLDSLSKGKARNIAKYEMNTVLSERGSLIIYLDK' A
#
# COMPACT_ATOMS: atom_id res chain seq x y z
N MET A 1 4.69 8.88 -12.40
CA MET A 1 4.87 8.03 -11.22
C MET A 1 4.58 8.88 -10.01
N SER A 2 3.62 8.44 -9.21
CA SER A 2 3.18 9.14 -7.99
C SER A 2 3.34 8.19 -6.81
N ILE A 3 3.67 8.73 -5.64
CA ILE A 3 3.83 7.96 -4.41
C ILE A 3 2.77 8.42 -3.42
N LEU A 4 2.08 7.46 -2.82
CA LEU A 4 1.11 7.67 -1.76
C LEU A 4 1.63 7.03 -0.47
N ASP A 5 1.68 7.81 0.61
CA ASP A 5 2.07 7.35 1.95
C ASP A 5 0.84 7.42 2.87
N ILE A 6 0.43 6.26 3.40
CA ILE A 6 -0.78 6.09 4.20
C ILE A 6 -0.38 5.59 5.59
N GLY A 7 -0.60 6.41 6.61
CA GLY A 7 -0.52 5.98 8.00
C GLY A 7 -1.74 5.15 8.39
N LEU A 8 -1.52 4.00 9.06
CA LEU A 8 -2.63 3.17 9.52
C LEU A 8 -3.08 3.61 10.93
N PRO A 9 -4.39 3.58 11.24
CA PRO A 9 -4.84 3.76 12.61
C PRO A 9 -4.42 2.58 13.50
N THR A 10 -4.25 2.81 14.80
CA THR A 10 -3.89 1.73 15.75
C THR A 10 -4.91 0.59 15.70
N GLY A 11 -4.42 -0.66 15.60
CA GLY A 11 -5.26 -1.86 15.54
C GLY A 11 -5.81 -2.20 14.16
N PHE A 12 -5.46 -1.42 13.13
CA PHE A 12 -5.81 -1.73 11.74
C PHE A 12 -4.65 -2.39 11.01
N THR A 13 -4.99 -3.33 10.13
CA THR A 13 -4.05 -3.98 9.22
C THR A 13 -4.55 -3.85 7.79
N VAL A 14 -3.62 -3.80 6.85
CA VAL A 14 -3.93 -3.70 5.43
C VAL A 14 -4.43 -5.04 4.89
N ASN A 15 -5.46 -5.01 4.04
CA ASN A 15 -5.88 -6.20 3.30
C ASN A 15 -4.96 -6.42 2.08
N THR A 16 -4.04 -7.37 2.19
CA THR A 16 -3.10 -7.68 1.11
C THR A 16 -3.76 -8.35 -0.09
N ALA A 17 -4.87 -9.06 0.09
CA ALA A 17 -5.57 -9.72 -1.01
C ALA A 17 -6.17 -8.70 -1.99
N ASP A 18 -6.74 -7.62 -1.47
CA ASP A 18 -7.28 -6.54 -2.29
C ASP A 18 -6.17 -5.76 -3.00
N LEU A 19 -5.07 -5.45 -2.30
CA LEU A 19 -3.90 -4.81 -2.92
C LEU A 19 -3.27 -5.67 -4.02
N ASP A 20 -3.20 -6.98 -3.82
CA ASP A 20 -2.74 -7.92 -4.82
C ASP A 20 -3.65 -7.94 -6.05
N SER A 21 -4.97 -7.89 -5.86
CA SER A 21 -5.92 -7.79 -6.95
C SER A 21 -5.74 -6.50 -7.76
N LEU A 22 -5.59 -5.37 -7.07
CA LEU A 22 -5.40 -4.04 -7.68
C LEU A 22 -4.05 -3.89 -8.39
N SER A 23 -2.99 -4.56 -7.90
CA SER A 23 -1.67 -4.56 -8.55
C SER A 23 -1.56 -5.53 -9.73
N LYS A 24 -2.37 -6.59 -9.77
CA LYS A 24 -2.33 -7.62 -10.82
C LYS A 24 -3.33 -7.40 -11.96
N GLY A 25 -4.34 -6.54 -11.77
CA GLY A 25 -5.40 -6.27 -12.74
C GLY A 25 -4.93 -5.65 -14.08
N LYS A 26 -5.85 -5.56 -15.06
CA LYS A 26 -5.58 -5.07 -16.42
C LYS A 26 -5.36 -3.54 -16.49
N ALA A 27 -5.93 -2.79 -15.54
CA ALA A 27 -5.69 -1.37 -15.33
C ALA A 27 -4.87 -1.20 -14.05
N ARG A 28 -3.58 -1.55 -14.12
CA ARG A 28 -2.65 -1.46 -13.00
C ARG A 28 -2.45 0.01 -12.63
N ASN A 29 -3.25 0.50 -11.69
CA ASN A 29 -2.98 1.80 -11.07
C ASN A 29 -1.86 1.67 -10.03
N ILE A 30 -1.68 0.49 -9.43
CA ILE A 30 -0.64 0.21 -8.43
C ILE A 30 0.50 -0.57 -9.10
N ALA A 31 1.68 0.06 -9.15
CA ALA A 31 2.93 -0.52 -9.62
C ALA A 31 3.53 -1.45 -8.56
N LYS A 32 3.55 -0.99 -7.31
CA LYS A 32 4.14 -1.66 -6.15
C LYS A 32 3.52 -1.11 -4.87
N TYR A 33 3.53 -1.90 -3.81
CA TYR A 33 3.26 -1.41 -2.46
C TYR A 33 4.25 -2.01 -1.46
N GLU A 34 4.51 -1.29 -0.38
CA GLU A 34 5.40 -1.70 0.71
C GLU A 34 4.75 -1.39 2.06
N MET A 35 4.81 -2.34 2.99
CA MET A 35 4.39 -2.12 4.38
C MET A 35 5.61 -1.87 5.23
N ASN A 36 5.65 -0.73 5.92
CA ASN A 36 6.70 -0.41 6.86
C ASN A 36 6.19 -0.58 8.29
N THR A 37 6.70 -1.60 8.97
CA THR A 37 6.44 -1.87 10.40
C THR A 37 7.61 -1.47 11.29
N VAL A 38 8.75 -1.05 10.72
CA VAL A 38 10.02 -0.89 11.44
C VAL A 38 10.14 0.47 12.13
N LEU A 39 9.39 1.50 11.68
CA LEU A 39 9.58 2.88 12.14
C LEU A 39 8.35 3.53 12.82
N SER A 40 7.24 2.82 12.99
CA SER A 40 6.03 3.39 13.58
C SER A 40 5.22 2.35 14.37
N GLU A 41 4.83 2.68 15.61
CA GLU A 41 3.83 1.93 16.42
C GLU A 41 2.52 1.68 15.66
N ARG A 42 2.25 2.48 14.62
CA ARG A 42 1.01 2.46 13.85
C ARG A 42 1.14 1.78 12.48
N GLY A 43 2.35 1.45 12.02
CA GLY A 43 2.58 0.94 10.66
C GLY A 43 2.22 1.96 9.56
N SER A 44 2.90 1.88 8.41
CA SER A 44 2.52 2.66 7.23
C SER A 44 2.52 1.81 5.95
N LEU A 45 1.69 2.22 4.99
CA LEU A 45 1.57 1.63 3.67
C LEU A 45 2.02 2.65 2.63
N ILE A 46 3.06 2.30 1.88
CA ILE A 46 3.55 3.09 0.74
C ILE A 46 3.05 2.43 -0.54
N ILE A 47 2.40 3.20 -1.41
CA ILE A 47 1.88 2.75 -2.71
C ILE A 47 2.55 3.55 -3.82
N TYR A 48 3.12 2.85 -4.78
CA TYR A 48 3.69 3.40 -6.00
C TYR A 48 2.67 3.26 -7.12
N LEU A 49 2.27 4.38 -7.73
CA LEU A 49 1.28 4.39 -8.81
C LEU A 49 1.96 4.54 -10.17
N ASP A 50 1.59 3.66 -11.11
CA ASP A 50 1.89 3.81 -12.52
C ASP A 50 0.93 4.82 -13.16
N LYS A 51 1.41 5.54 -14.18
CA LYS A 51 0.69 6.67 -14.80
C LYS A 51 -0.14 6.22 -15.98
#